data_AF-A0A4R6SE98-F1
#
_entry.id   AF-A0A4R6SE98-F1
#
_cell.length_a   1.000
_cell.length_b   1.000
_cell.length_c   1.000
_cell.angle_alpha   90.00
_cell.angle_beta   90.00
_cell.angle_gamma   90.00
#
_symmetry.space_group_name_H-M   'P 1'
#
loop_
_entity.id
_entity.type
_entity.pdbx_description
1 polymer ?
#
loop_
_entity_poly.entity_id
_entity_poly.type
_entity_poly.pdbx_seq_one_letter_code
_entity_poly.pdbx_strand_id
1 'polypeptide(L)'
;MIFDDHDVRDDWNTSQNWRDRMAGLSWWPERIRGALMSYWVYQHIGNLGPDELASNKVVQEVFTSGEDNAERLRAFADHADREADGAKGTRWSYRRDFGSVRLLVIDSRAGRILAGGARSMIGEEEFRWLEDQVDGGYDHLLVGTSLPWLMPNALSHLQSLNEAAARKGGLVGRIAEWVRQTGDLEHWPAFRASFERLGRLLRTAGDHAAAVAVLSGDVHHAYVARARYQDEPKAPVHQLTCSPIHNTVPWYMRLVFRAGWWAPPAKVTRWWARRRGIDTDAIDLQRVSGPHFGNALMTVKVSGRQAWAELEQSTRAGLRTTMRAPLHAT
;
A
#
# COMPACT_ATOMS: atom_id res chain seq x y z
N MET A 1 6.39 -11.08 -1.35
CA MET A 1 5.02 -10.78 -1.86
C MET A 1 4.16 -10.33 -0.68
N ILE A 2 3.02 -9.68 -0.89
CA ILE A 2 2.10 -9.29 0.20
C ILE A 2 0.67 -9.55 -0.25
N PHE A 3 -0.20 -9.84 0.71
CA PHE A 3 -1.59 -10.18 0.43
C PHE A 3 -2.31 -9.02 -0.25
N ASP A 4 -3.15 -9.32 -1.22
CA ASP A 4 -3.95 -8.33 -1.93
C ASP A 4 -5.44 -8.65 -1.86
N ASP A 5 -6.30 -7.67 -2.14
CA ASP A 5 -7.74 -7.90 -2.19
C ASP A 5 -8.15 -8.78 -3.37
N HIS A 6 -7.43 -8.75 -4.48
CA HIS A 6 -7.64 -9.66 -5.61
C HIS A 6 -7.48 -11.14 -5.24
N ASP A 7 -6.79 -11.46 -4.14
CA ASP A 7 -6.71 -12.83 -3.60
C ASP A 7 -8.01 -13.26 -2.86
N VAL A 8 -8.86 -12.31 -2.47
CA VAL A 8 -10.11 -12.52 -1.71
C VAL A 8 -11.34 -12.17 -2.55
N ARG A 9 -11.46 -10.89 -2.84
CA ARG A 9 -12.50 -10.20 -3.62
C ARG A 9 -12.05 -8.73 -3.70
N ASP A 10 -12.20 -8.14 -4.87
CA ASP A 10 -12.15 -6.69 -5.09
C ASP A 10 -12.87 -5.91 -3.96
N ASP A 11 -12.33 -4.76 -3.55
CA ASP A 11 -12.78 -3.93 -2.40
C ASP A 11 -12.64 -4.56 -1.01
N TRP A 12 -11.84 -5.61 -0.85
CA TRP A 12 -11.74 -6.25 0.47
C TRP A 12 -11.23 -5.27 1.53
N ASN A 13 -12.01 -5.14 2.61
CA ASN A 13 -11.77 -4.22 3.72
C ASN A 13 -11.72 -2.73 3.31
N THR A 14 -12.51 -2.27 2.34
CA THR A 14 -12.56 -0.82 2.01
C THR A 14 -13.16 0.03 3.14
N SER A 15 -14.12 -0.49 3.90
CA SER A 15 -14.79 0.22 5.02
C SER A 15 -15.48 -0.71 6.02
N GLN A 16 -15.90 -0.17 7.17
CA GLN A 16 -16.71 -0.91 8.15
C GLN A 16 -18.06 -1.32 7.57
N ASN A 17 -18.75 -0.43 6.86
CA ASN A 17 -20.04 -0.74 6.24
C ASN A 17 -19.91 -1.88 5.21
N TRP A 18 -18.79 -1.93 4.50
CA TRP A 18 -18.50 -3.06 3.61
C TRP A 18 -18.32 -4.35 4.42
N ARG A 19 -17.56 -4.33 5.53
CA ARG A 19 -17.35 -5.51 6.39
C ARG A 19 -18.66 -6.02 6.99
N ASP A 20 -19.51 -5.12 7.50
CA ASP A 20 -20.81 -5.48 8.06
C ASP A 20 -21.72 -6.14 7.01
N ARG A 21 -21.72 -5.60 5.78
CA ARG A 21 -22.45 -6.20 4.66
C ARG A 21 -21.95 -7.60 4.33
N MET A 22 -20.63 -7.79 4.25
CA MET A 22 -20.05 -9.09 3.91
C MET A 22 -20.25 -10.10 5.04
N ALA A 23 -20.15 -9.67 6.31
CA ALA A 23 -20.42 -10.51 7.48
C ALA A 23 -21.86 -11.06 7.52
N GLY A 24 -22.82 -10.36 6.90
CA GLY A 24 -24.20 -10.82 6.75
C GLY A 24 -24.40 -11.93 5.70
N LEU A 25 -23.38 -12.24 4.90
CA LEU A 25 -23.46 -13.26 3.84
C LEU A 25 -23.04 -14.63 4.41
N SER A 26 -23.89 -15.64 4.24
CA SER A 26 -23.66 -16.99 4.78
C SER A 26 -22.37 -17.67 4.28
N TRP A 27 -21.88 -17.28 3.11
CA TRP A 27 -20.68 -17.84 2.48
C TRP A 27 -19.40 -17.06 2.78
N TRP A 28 -19.50 -15.83 3.31
CA TRP A 28 -18.34 -14.96 3.53
C TRP A 28 -17.28 -15.57 4.47
N PRO A 29 -17.66 -16.17 5.62
CA PRO A 29 -16.69 -16.77 6.54
C PRO A 29 -15.80 -17.82 5.86
N GLU A 30 -16.36 -18.63 4.97
CA GLU A 30 -15.59 -19.67 4.28
C GLU A 30 -14.64 -19.08 3.24
N ARG A 31 -15.09 -18.05 2.50
CA ARG A 31 -14.23 -17.37 1.53
C ARG A 31 -13.00 -16.74 2.21
N ILE A 32 -13.21 -15.99 3.28
CA ILE A 32 -12.10 -15.27 3.94
C ILE A 32 -11.10 -16.25 4.57
N ARG A 33 -11.58 -17.35 5.17
CA ARG A 33 -10.71 -18.43 5.66
C ARG A 33 -9.88 -19.01 4.54
N GLY A 34 -10.51 -19.43 3.45
CA GLY A 34 -9.82 -20.04 2.31
C GLY A 34 -8.73 -19.13 1.74
N ALA A 35 -9.01 -17.83 1.64
CA ALA A 35 -8.04 -16.86 1.12
C ALA A 35 -6.86 -16.64 2.07
N LEU A 36 -7.11 -16.43 3.38
CA LEU A 36 -6.05 -16.25 4.38
C LEU A 36 -5.20 -17.52 4.55
N MET A 37 -5.81 -18.70 4.53
CA MET A 37 -5.09 -19.98 4.58
C MET A 37 -4.22 -20.16 3.34
N SER A 38 -4.77 -19.89 2.15
CA SER A 38 -4.02 -20.00 0.89
C SER A 38 -2.84 -19.04 0.86
N TYR A 39 -3.05 -17.79 1.28
CA TYR A 39 -1.96 -16.81 1.40
C TYR A 39 -0.89 -17.28 2.38
N TRP A 40 -1.29 -17.81 3.55
CA TRP A 40 -0.36 -18.31 4.54
C TRP A 40 0.54 -19.40 3.94
N VAL A 41 -0.07 -20.42 3.31
CA VAL A 41 0.63 -21.58 2.72
C VAL A 41 1.51 -21.18 1.54
N TYR A 42 0.98 -20.43 0.58
CA TYR A 42 1.64 -20.21 -0.71
C TYR A 42 2.52 -18.96 -0.76
N GLN A 43 2.39 -18.03 0.18
CA GLN A 43 3.12 -16.77 0.14
C GLN A 43 3.76 -16.37 1.47
N HIS A 44 2.98 -16.32 2.56
CA HIS A 44 3.44 -15.71 3.82
C HIS A 44 4.64 -16.44 4.42
N ILE A 45 4.62 -17.78 4.48
CA ILE A 45 5.74 -18.54 5.06
C ILE A 45 7.05 -18.28 4.30
N GLY A 46 7.00 -18.08 2.98
CA GLY A 46 8.17 -17.71 2.18
C GLY A 46 8.65 -16.28 2.42
N ASN A 47 7.78 -15.42 2.97
CA ASN A 47 8.12 -14.07 3.40
C ASN A 47 8.69 -14.01 4.83
N LEU A 48 8.87 -15.12 5.55
CA LEU A 48 9.51 -15.15 6.89
C LEU A 48 10.96 -15.65 6.87
N GLY A 49 11.84 -14.95 7.59
CA GLY A 49 13.27 -15.25 7.62
C GLY A 49 13.54 -16.49 8.46
N PRO A 50 14.76 -17.06 8.44
CA PRO A 50 15.05 -18.27 9.20
C PRO A 50 14.70 -18.17 10.70
N ASP A 51 15.09 -17.07 11.35
CA ASP A 51 14.80 -16.84 12.78
C ASP A 51 13.29 -16.59 13.04
N GLU A 52 12.62 -15.90 12.11
CA GLU A 52 11.17 -15.67 12.19
C GLU A 52 10.42 -16.99 12.04
N LEU A 53 10.82 -17.86 11.10
CA LEU A 53 10.25 -19.20 10.93
C LEU A 53 10.46 -20.06 12.17
N ALA A 54 11.66 -20.04 12.76
CA ALA A 54 12.00 -20.82 13.95
C ALA A 54 11.20 -20.38 15.18
N SER A 55 10.90 -19.08 15.31
CA SER A 55 10.16 -18.52 16.45
C SER A 55 8.65 -18.42 16.23
N ASN A 56 8.16 -18.56 14.99
CA ASN A 56 6.73 -18.45 14.69
C ASN A 56 5.97 -19.71 15.15
N LYS A 57 5.13 -19.53 16.17
CA LYS A 57 4.33 -20.60 16.78
C LYS A 57 3.48 -21.39 15.79
N VAL A 58 2.76 -20.72 14.89
CA VAL A 58 1.87 -21.39 13.92
C VAL A 58 2.69 -22.20 12.92
N VAL A 59 3.81 -21.66 12.45
CA VAL A 59 4.75 -22.39 11.58
C VAL A 59 5.28 -23.63 12.28
N GLN A 60 5.76 -23.50 13.51
CA GLN A 60 6.29 -24.64 14.27
C GLN A 60 5.21 -25.71 14.49
N GLU A 61 4.03 -25.32 14.96
CA GLU A 61 2.92 -26.25 15.19
C GLU A 61 2.54 -27.02 13.92
N VAL A 62 2.42 -26.34 12.78
CA VAL A 62 2.08 -26.99 11.50
C VAL A 62 3.20 -27.92 11.06
N PHE A 63 4.46 -27.46 11.09
CA PHE A 63 5.59 -28.20 10.51
C PHE A 63 6.00 -29.42 11.33
N THR A 64 5.77 -29.42 12.65
CA THR A 64 6.15 -30.55 13.53
C THR A 64 5.02 -31.52 13.83
N SER A 65 3.77 -31.17 13.53
CA SER A 65 2.61 -31.96 13.92
C SER A 65 2.56 -33.36 13.30
N GLY A 66 3.01 -33.53 12.05
CA GLY A 66 2.92 -34.78 11.30
C GLY A 66 1.50 -35.20 10.89
N GLU A 67 0.52 -34.29 10.99
CA GLU A 67 -0.90 -34.54 10.69
C GLU A 67 -1.50 -33.50 9.72
N ASP A 68 -2.77 -33.66 9.36
CA ASP A 68 -3.51 -32.65 8.61
C ASP A 68 -3.84 -31.44 9.50
N ASN A 69 -3.39 -30.26 9.09
CA ASN A 69 -3.54 -29.01 9.84
C ASN A 69 -4.66 -28.09 9.34
N ALA A 70 -5.57 -28.59 8.49
CA ALA A 70 -6.64 -27.77 7.91
C ALA A 70 -7.43 -26.98 8.96
N GLU A 71 -7.92 -27.65 10.02
CA GLU A 71 -8.71 -26.99 11.07
C GLU A 71 -7.89 -26.02 11.93
N ARG A 72 -6.60 -26.31 12.15
CA ARG A 72 -5.68 -25.37 12.82
C ARG A 72 -5.52 -24.09 12.00
N LEU A 73 -5.32 -24.23 10.70
CA LEU A 73 -5.20 -23.10 9.78
C LEU A 73 -6.51 -22.33 9.63
N ARG A 74 -7.67 -22.99 9.70
CA ARG A 74 -8.98 -22.29 9.76
C ARG A 74 -9.12 -21.45 11.02
N ALA A 75 -8.76 -22.00 12.19
CA ALA A 75 -8.77 -21.26 13.44
C ALA A 75 -7.80 -20.06 13.42
N PHE A 76 -6.61 -20.25 12.82
CA PHE A 76 -5.66 -19.17 12.61
C PHE A 76 -6.20 -18.09 11.64
N ALA A 77 -6.88 -18.48 10.57
CA ALA A 77 -7.51 -17.53 9.65
C ALA A 77 -8.62 -16.71 10.33
N ASP A 78 -9.45 -17.34 11.15
CA ASP A 78 -10.47 -16.64 11.97
C ASP A 78 -9.82 -15.65 12.95
N HIS A 79 -8.67 -16.01 13.52
CA HIS A 79 -7.90 -15.12 14.36
C HIS A 79 -7.31 -13.94 13.57
N ALA A 80 -6.75 -14.22 12.38
CA ALA A 80 -6.12 -13.21 11.54
C ALA A 80 -7.11 -12.18 10.96
N ASP A 81 -8.34 -12.59 10.61
CA ASP A 81 -9.39 -11.69 10.13
C ASP A 81 -9.99 -10.82 11.26
N ARG A 82 -9.91 -11.30 12.50
CA ARG A 82 -10.48 -10.61 13.66
C ARG A 82 -9.80 -9.26 13.84
N GLU A 83 -10.64 -8.25 14.03
CA GLU A 83 -10.23 -6.93 14.48
C GLU A 83 -10.87 -6.66 15.83
N ALA A 84 -10.03 -6.42 16.84
CA ALA A 84 -10.44 -6.13 18.20
C ALA A 84 -9.53 -5.06 18.78
N ASP A 85 -10.10 -4.11 19.53
CA ASP A 85 -9.35 -3.09 20.27
C ASP A 85 -8.34 -2.29 19.42
N GLY A 86 -8.65 -2.08 18.14
CA GLY A 86 -7.79 -1.36 17.20
C GLY A 86 -6.59 -2.15 16.68
N ALA A 87 -6.58 -3.46 16.86
CA ALA A 87 -5.54 -4.37 16.40
C ALA A 87 -6.11 -5.54 15.58
N LYS A 88 -5.24 -6.15 14.77
CA LYS A 88 -5.49 -7.40 14.06
C LYS A 88 -4.90 -8.57 14.83
N GLY A 89 -5.49 -9.75 14.71
CA GLY A 89 -4.92 -10.94 15.36
C GLY A 89 -3.55 -11.35 14.83
N THR A 90 -3.23 -11.00 13.59
CA THR A 90 -1.97 -11.35 12.94
C THR A 90 -1.38 -10.16 12.19
N ARG A 91 -0.06 -9.97 12.29
CA ARG A 91 0.70 -9.09 11.43
C ARG A 91 1.23 -9.86 10.21
N TRP A 92 0.82 -9.45 9.01
CA TRP A 92 1.35 -10.01 7.76
C TRP A 92 2.57 -9.26 7.22
N SER A 93 2.78 -8.03 7.67
CA SER A 93 3.95 -7.21 7.36
C SER A 93 5.25 -7.82 7.89
N TYR A 94 6.32 -7.65 7.11
CA TYR A 94 7.62 -8.27 7.37
C TYR A 94 8.78 -7.40 6.89
N ARG A 95 9.98 -7.72 7.37
CA ARG A 95 11.24 -7.08 6.99
C ARG A 95 12.15 -8.08 6.29
N ARG A 96 12.91 -7.60 5.31
CA ARG A 96 14.08 -8.27 4.76
C ARG A 96 15.25 -7.33 4.59
N ASP A 97 16.44 -7.81 4.90
CA ASP A 97 17.68 -7.10 4.64
C ASP A 97 18.47 -7.87 3.56
N PHE A 98 18.84 -7.17 2.49
CA PHE A 98 19.63 -7.68 1.37
C PHE A 98 20.91 -6.86 1.25
N GLY A 99 21.95 -7.26 1.99
CA GLY A 99 23.18 -6.47 2.08
C GLY A 99 22.88 -5.07 2.63
N SER A 100 23.07 -4.03 1.82
CA SER A 100 22.82 -2.63 2.21
C SER A 100 21.38 -2.15 1.95
N VAL A 101 20.49 -3.03 1.47
CA VAL A 101 19.08 -2.69 1.18
C VAL A 101 18.17 -3.28 2.25
N ARG A 102 17.39 -2.43 2.93
CA ARG A 102 16.27 -2.85 3.77
C ARG A 102 14.98 -2.78 2.99
N LEU A 103 14.23 -3.89 2.94
CA LEU A 103 12.89 -4.00 2.40
C LEU A 103 11.90 -4.19 3.56
N LEU A 104 11.03 -3.21 3.77
CA LEU A 104 9.86 -3.33 4.64
C LEU A 104 8.63 -3.55 3.78
N VAL A 105 7.84 -4.56 4.06
CA VAL A 105 6.61 -4.82 3.30
C VAL A 105 5.42 -4.65 4.24
N ILE A 106 4.52 -3.74 3.87
CA ILE A 106 3.34 -3.34 4.63
C ILE A 106 2.10 -3.99 4.02
N ASP A 107 1.35 -4.71 4.84
CA ASP A 107 0.01 -5.20 4.54
C ASP A 107 -1.02 -4.07 4.65
N SER A 108 -1.29 -3.42 3.53
CA SER A 108 -2.30 -2.37 3.40
C SER A 108 -3.74 -2.89 3.18
N ARG A 109 -3.99 -4.20 3.31
CA ARG A 109 -5.31 -4.82 3.09
C ARG A 109 -5.85 -5.47 4.36
N ALA A 110 -5.20 -6.50 4.88
CA ALA A 110 -5.66 -7.18 6.08
C ALA A 110 -5.36 -6.37 7.35
N GLY A 111 -4.26 -5.59 7.35
CA GLY A 111 -3.84 -4.71 8.43
C GLY A 111 -4.81 -3.58 8.78
N ARG A 112 -5.76 -3.25 7.90
CA ARG A 112 -6.67 -2.09 8.05
C ARG A 112 -7.51 -2.18 9.32
N ILE A 113 -7.56 -1.08 10.07
CA ILE A 113 -8.43 -0.90 11.24
C ILE A 113 -9.63 -0.03 10.87
N LEU A 114 -10.83 -0.57 11.02
CA LEU A 114 -12.10 0.00 10.53
C LEU A 114 -13.23 -0.03 11.58
N ALA A 115 -13.11 -0.87 12.62
CA ALA A 115 -14.08 -1.02 13.68
C ALA A 115 -14.07 0.18 14.63
N GLY A 116 -15.18 0.39 15.34
CA GLY A 116 -15.29 1.43 16.37
C GLY A 116 -15.15 2.86 15.85
N GLY A 117 -15.34 3.10 14.55
CA GLY A 117 -15.15 4.42 13.92
C GLY A 117 -13.70 4.81 13.67
N ALA A 118 -12.74 3.93 14.02
CA ALA A 118 -11.36 4.07 13.62
C ALA A 118 -11.22 3.91 12.10
N ARG A 119 -10.19 4.53 11.53
CA ARG A 119 -9.82 4.34 10.12
C ARG A 119 -8.32 4.52 9.98
N SER A 120 -7.61 3.39 9.97
CA SER A 120 -6.16 3.33 9.82
C SER A 120 -5.78 2.27 8.80
N MET A 121 -4.76 2.54 7.99
CA MET A 121 -4.24 1.59 6.99
C MET A 121 -3.68 0.33 7.65
N ILE A 122 -3.04 0.49 8.81
CA ILE A 122 -2.51 -0.58 9.66
C ILE A 122 -2.74 -0.26 11.14
N GLY A 123 -2.65 -1.29 12.00
CA GLY A 123 -2.79 -1.14 13.46
C GLY A 123 -1.68 -0.30 14.11
N GLU A 124 -1.95 0.19 15.33
CA GLU A 124 -0.99 1.01 16.08
C GLU A 124 0.30 0.23 16.41
N GLU A 125 0.19 -1.03 16.83
CA GLU A 125 1.35 -1.89 17.11
C GLU A 125 2.20 -2.12 15.86
N GLU A 126 1.56 -2.25 14.71
CA GLU A 126 2.25 -2.45 13.44
C GLU A 126 2.97 -1.17 12.98
N PHE A 127 2.36 0.00 13.21
CA PHE A 127 3.05 1.27 12.98
C PHE A 127 4.29 1.43 13.88
N ARG A 128 4.20 1.09 15.17
CA ARG A 128 5.36 1.12 16.07
C ARG A 128 6.44 0.15 15.60
N TRP A 129 6.05 -1.05 15.19
CA TRP A 129 6.98 -2.00 14.60
C TRP A 129 7.67 -1.42 13.35
N LEU A 130 6.94 -0.73 12.46
CA LEU A 130 7.54 -0.05 11.30
C LEU A 130 8.51 1.05 11.71
N GLU A 131 8.16 1.85 12.71
CA GLU A 131 9.04 2.90 13.26
C GLU A 131 10.35 2.27 13.76
N ASP A 132 10.27 1.19 14.55
CA ASP A 132 11.44 0.44 15.02
C ASP A 132 12.26 -0.18 13.86
N GLN A 133 11.60 -0.60 12.77
CA GLN A 133 12.28 -1.21 11.63
C GLN A 133 12.95 -0.19 10.70
N VAL A 134 12.51 1.07 10.71
CA VAL A 134 13.16 2.14 9.95
C VAL A 134 14.46 2.58 10.64
N ASP A 135 14.57 2.39 11.94
CA ASP A 135 15.84 2.59 12.63
C ASP A 135 16.86 1.47 12.31
N GLY A 136 18.14 1.84 12.23
CA GLY A 136 19.25 0.89 12.07
C GLY A 136 20.15 1.15 10.85
N GLY A 137 21.02 0.18 10.56
CA GLY A 137 22.04 0.30 9.52
C GLY A 137 21.61 -0.26 8.17
N TYR A 138 21.34 0.64 7.20
CA TYR A 138 21.18 0.33 5.79
C TYR A 138 21.57 1.54 4.93
N ASP A 139 21.88 1.32 3.65
CA ASP A 139 22.09 2.42 2.69
C ASP A 139 20.79 2.78 1.97
N HIS A 140 19.91 1.81 1.70
CA HIS A 140 18.68 2.02 0.92
C HIS A 140 17.47 1.45 1.64
N LEU A 141 16.41 2.24 1.75
CA LEU A 141 15.12 1.78 2.28
C LEU A 141 14.11 1.61 1.16
N LEU A 142 13.60 0.39 1.00
CA LEU A 142 12.48 0.06 0.14
C LEU A 142 11.27 -0.27 1.01
N VAL A 143 10.12 0.30 0.69
CA VAL A 143 8.85 0.01 1.36
C VAL A 143 7.86 -0.57 0.35
N GLY A 144 7.56 -1.86 0.40
CA GLY A 144 6.54 -2.49 -0.41
C GLY A 144 5.15 -2.35 0.20
N THR A 145 4.14 -2.03 -0.58
CA THR A 145 2.72 -2.01 -0.18
C THR A 145 1.88 -2.30 -1.43
N SER A 146 0.74 -2.99 -1.32
CA SER A 146 -0.08 -3.28 -2.50
C SER A 146 -0.62 -2.00 -3.16
N LEU A 147 -0.96 -1.00 -2.31
CA LEU A 147 -1.57 0.25 -2.74
C LEU A 147 -0.55 1.40 -2.76
N PRO A 148 -0.57 2.26 -3.79
CA PRO A 148 0.34 3.40 -3.83
C PRO A 148 0.08 4.36 -2.68
N TRP A 149 1.17 4.76 -2.06
CA TRP A 149 1.16 5.76 -1.01
C TRP A 149 0.90 7.15 -1.60
N LEU A 150 1.64 7.52 -2.67
CA LEU A 150 1.41 8.77 -3.39
C LEU A 150 0.53 8.56 -4.62
N MET A 151 -0.60 9.26 -4.66
CA MET A 151 -1.51 9.31 -5.81
C MET A 151 -1.48 10.68 -6.48
N PRO A 152 -1.90 10.81 -7.76
CA PRO A 152 -2.04 12.12 -8.39
C PRO A 152 -2.82 13.07 -7.48
N ASN A 153 -2.28 14.29 -7.27
CA ASN A 153 -2.74 15.20 -6.23
C ASN A 153 -4.26 15.39 -6.18
N ALA A 154 -4.91 15.48 -7.34
CA ALA A 154 -6.36 15.61 -7.42
C ALA A 154 -7.10 14.42 -6.78
N LEU A 155 -6.67 13.19 -7.08
CA LEU A 155 -7.23 11.96 -6.52
C LEU A 155 -6.92 11.84 -5.03
N SER A 156 -5.68 12.18 -4.63
CA SER A 156 -5.27 12.20 -3.21
C SER A 156 -6.19 13.08 -2.37
N HIS A 157 -6.41 14.34 -2.79
CA HIS A 157 -7.30 15.26 -2.08
C HIS A 157 -8.77 14.79 -2.07
N LEU A 158 -9.26 14.24 -3.18
CA LEU A 158 -10.63 13.73 -3.27
C LEU A 158 -10.86 12.55 -2.32
N GLN A 159 -9.88 11.67 -2.16
CA GLN A 159 -9.95 10.58 -1.19
C GLN A 159 -9.97 11.09 0.25
N SER A 160 -9.12 12.07 0.61
CA SER A 160 -9.15 12.66 1.95
C SER A 160 -10.44 13.43 2.24
N LEU A 161 -10.99 14.11 1.23
CA LEU A 161 -12.31 14.76 1.30
C LEU A 161 -13.43 13.75 1.50
N ASN A 162 -13.39 12.63 0.77
CA ASN A 162 -14.32 11.52 0.95
C ASN A 162 -14.22 10.93 2.35
N GLU A 163 -13.01 10.71 2.86
CA GLU A 163 -12.76 10.24 4.22
C GLU A 163 -13.46 11.13 5.25
N ALA A 164 -13.23 12.45 5.18
CA ALA A 164 -13.84 13.42 6.06
C ALA A 164 -15.37 13.50 5.90
N ALA A 165 -15.90 13.29 4.69
CA ALA A 165 -17.33 13.31 4.43
C ALA A 165 -18.04 12.06 4.95
N ALA A 166 -17.45 10.87 4.81
CA ALA A 166 -18.04 9.61 5.25
C ALA A 166 -18.06 9.46 6.78
N ARG A 167 -17.17 10.18 7.50
CA ARG A 167 -17.24 10.29 8.97
C ARG A 167 -18.48 11.06 9.44
N LYS A 168 -19.13 11.83 8.57
CA LYS A 168 -20.36 12.54 8.92
C LYS A 168 -21.52 11.56 8.97
N GLY A 169 -22.46 11.78 9.89
CA GLY A 169 -23.72 11.03 9.90
C GLY A 169 -24.68 11.45 8.76
N GLY A 170 -25.85 10.81 8.74
CA GLY A 170 -26.95 11.18 7.86
C GLY A 170 -26.69 10.95 6.37
N LEU A 171 -27.36 11.74 5.52
CA LEU A 171 -27.34 11.56 4.07
C LEU A 171 -25.95 11.80 3.46
N VAL A 172 -25.20 12.78 3.97
CA VAL A 172 -23.86 13.11 3.48
C VAL A 172 -22.90 11.93 3.69
N GLY A 173 -22.90 11.33 4.88
CA GLY A 173 -22.10 10.15 5.18
C GLY A 173 -22.43 8.97 4.28
N ARG A 174 -23.73 8.70 4.10
CA ARG A 174 -24.21 7.61 3.24
C ARG A 174 -23.80 7.77 1.77
N ILE A 175 -23.91 8.98 1.22
CA ILE A 175 -23.49 9.27 -0.16
C ILE A 175 -21.97 9.13 -0.27
N ALA A 176 -21.22 9.70 0.67
CA ALA A 176 -19.76 9.60 0.66
C ALA A 176 -19.28 8.14 0.76
N GLU A 177 -19.94 7.33 1.58
CA GLU A 177 -19.66 5.90 1.70
C GLU A 177 -19.99 5.14 0.41
N TRP A 178 -21.11 5.45 -0.24
CA TRP A 178 -21.44 4.87 -1.54
C TRP A 178 -20.39 5.25 -2.61
N VAL A 179 -19.98 6.53 -2.66
CA VAL A 179 -18.90 7.00 -3.56
C VAL A 179 -17.59 6.27 -3.27
N ARG A 180 -17.26 6.05 -1.99
CA ARG A 180 -16.04 5.34 -1.60
C ARG A 180 -16.00 3.92 -2.17
N GLN A 181 -17.07 3.16 -1.98
CA GLN A 181 -17.15 1.76 -2.41
C GLN A 181 -17.31 1.61 -3.92
N THR A 182 -17.80 2.63 -4.63
CA THR A 182 -18.03 2.55 -6.09
C THR A 182 -16.84 3.09 -6.89
N GLY A 183 -15.99 3.89 -6.26
CA GLY A 183 -14.82 4.50 -6.89
C GLY A 183 -13.49 4.06 -6.29
N ASP A 184 -13.49 2.95 -5.55
CA ASP A 184 -12.31 2.28 -4.97
C ASP A 184 -11.40 3.27 -4.22
N LEU A 185 -12.04 4.11 -3.40
CA LEU A 185 -11.35 5.15 -2.61
C LEU A 185 -10.75 4.53 -1.35
N GLU A 186 -9.74 3.70 -1.55
CA GLU A 186 -9.12 2.88 -0.51
C GLU A 186 -7.59 2.94 -0.47
N HIS A 187 -7.00 3.83 -1.25
CA HIS A 187 -5.56 4.05 -1.25
C HIS A 187 -5.15 4.80 0.01
N TRP A 188 -3.84 4.96 0.25
CA TRP A 188 -3.34 5.65 1.44
C TRP A 188 -3.99 7.02 1.72
N PRO A 189 -4.26 7.89 0.72
CA PRO A 189 -4.95 9.16 0.98
C PRO A 189 -6.39 9.06 1.51
N ALA A 190 -7.05 7.90 1.40
CA ALA A 190 -8.34 7.61 2.04
C ALA A 190 -8.22 7.19 3.52
N PHE A 191 -6.99 7.10 4.02
CA PHE A 191 -6.59 6.83 5.39
C PHE A 191 -5.59 7.92 5.82
N ARG A 192 -6.04 9.17 5.86
CA ARG A 192 -5.19 10.36 5.90
C ARG A 192 -4.17 10.36 7.03
N ALA A 193 -4.56 9.96 8.23
CA ALA A 193 -3.65 9.90 9.38
C ALA A 193 -2.50 8.91 9.13
N SER A 194 -2.80 7.74 8.55
CA SER A 194 -1.82 6.72 8.17
C SER A 194 -0.91 7.21 7.04
N PHE A 195 -1.48 7.89 6.02
CA PHE A 195 -0.71 8.50 4.92
C PHE A 195 0.33 9.49 5.44
N GLU A 196 -0.06 10.38 6.36
CA GLU A 196 0.84 11.38 6.93
C GLU A 196 1.88 10.75 7.86
N ARG A 197 1.50 9.75 8.67
CA ARG A 197 2.43 9.04 9.57
C ARG A 197 3.50 8.32 8.78
N LEU A 198 3.13 7.55 7.75
CA LEU A 198 4.10 6.92 6.87
C LEU A 198 4.99 7.97 6.19
N GLY A 199 4.41 9.08 5.72
CA GLY A 199 5.18 10.14 5.09
C GLY A 199 6.23 10.79 5.99
N ARG A 200 5.91 11.04 7.27
CA ARG A 200 6.88 11.54 8.26
C ARG A 200 8.00 10.53 8.51
N LEU A 201 7.65 9.25 8.59
CA LEU A 201 8.61 8.17 8.77
C LEU A 201 9.58 8.07 7.57
N LEU A 202 9.05 8.09 6.34
CA LEU A 202 9.85 8.05 5.12
C LEU A 202 10.73 9.30 4.94
N ARG A 203 10.23 10.48 5.31
CA ARG A 203 11.04 11.71 5.35
C ARG A 203 12.23 11.50 6.27
N THR A 204 12.00 11.04 7.50
CA THR A 204 13.04 10.85 8.51
C THR A 204 14.09 9.83 8.05
N ALA A 205 13.65 8.73 7.43
CA ALA A 205 14.56 7.76 6.82
C ALA A 205 15.48 8.39 5.76
N GLY A 206 14.98 9.37 5.00
CA GLY A 206 15.73 10.09 3.97
C GLY A 206 16.87 10.98 4.51
N ASP A 207 16.95 11.25 5.81
CA ASP A 207 18.05 12.01 6.41
C ASP A 207 19.34 11.19 6.57
N HIS A 208 19.20 9.86 6.52
CA HIS A 208 20.29 8.89 6.76
C HIS A 208 20.50 7.94 5.58
N ALA A 209 19.42 7.51 4.93
CA ALA A 209 19.47 6.67 3.74
C ALA A 209 20.10 7.42 2.54
N ALA A 210 20.70 6.68 1.62
CA ALA A 210 21.11 7.18 0.32
C ALA A 210 19.94 7.23 -0.68
N ALA A 211 18.94 6.35 -0.52
CA ALA A 211 17.69 6.36 -1.27
C ALA A 211 16.54 5.78 -0.44
N VAL A 212 15.33 6.34 -0.62
CA VAL A 212 14.09 5.83 -0.05
C VAL A 212 13.05 5.68 -1.17
N ALA A 213 12.45 4.50 -1.31
CA ALA A 213 11.42 4.26 -2.32
C ALA A 213 10.27 3.39 -1.80
N VAL A 214 9.04 3.80 -2.09
CA VAL A 214 7.84 3.01 -1.89
C VAL A 214 7.52 2.27 -3.19
N LEU A 215 7.34 0.95 -3.12
CA LEU A 215 7.01 0.07 -4.24
C LEU A 215 5.54 -0.34 -4.14
N SER A 216 4.75 -0.14 -5.19
CA SER A 216 3.34 -0.54 -5.19
C SER A 216 2.78 -0.89 -6.57
N GLY A 217 1.51 -1.32 -6.60
CA GLY A 217 0.80 -1.71 -7.81
C GLY A 217 -0.65 -1.22 -7.86
N ASP A 218 -1.55 -2.11 -8.28
CA ASP A 218 -3.02 -2.00 -8.20
C ASP A 218 -3.73 -1.01 -9.16
N VAL A 219 -3.10 0.10 -9.52
CA VAL A 219 -3.77 1.19 -10.25
C VAL A 219 -3.82 1.08 -11.79
N HIS A 220 -3.56 -0.09 -12.36
CA HIS A 220 -3.55 -0.36 -13.81
C HIS A 220 -2.67 0.59 -14.67
N HIS A 221 -1.63 1.19 -14.12
CA HIS A 221 -0.62 1.93 -14.89
C HIS A 221 0.68 2.03 -14.10
N ALA A 222 1.76 2.44 -14.77
CA ALA A 222 3.04 2.67 -14.11
C ALA A 222 3.39 4.15 -14.05
N TYR A 223 4.03 4.57 -12.97
CA TYR A 223 4.57 5.93 -12.82
C TYR A 223 5.68 5.97 -11.78
N VAL A 224 6.47 7.04 -11.87
CA VAL A 224 7.44 7.42 -10.85
C VAL A 224 7.10 8.81 -10.36
N ALA A 225 7.01 8.96 -9.05
CA ALA A 225 6.79 10.23 -8.41
C ALA A 225 7.81 10.46 -7.29
N ARG A 226 8.09 11.73 -7.02
CA ARG A 226 8.90 12.18 -5.88
C ARG A 226 7.98 12.87 -4.88
N ALA A 227 8.11 12.52 -3.61
CA ALA A 227 7.50 13.26 -2.52
C ALA A 227 8.21 14.60 -2.35
N ARG A 228 7.43 15.67 -2.21
CA ARG A 228 7.90 17.03 -1.89
C ARG A 228 7.45 17.35 -0.47
N TYR A 229 8.42 17.51 0.41
CA TYR A 229 8.20 17.88 1.80
C TYR A 229 8.43 19.38 1.99
N GLN A 230 7.86 19.96 3.03
CA GLN A 230 8.19 21.34 3.42
C GLN A 230 9.66 21.48 3.82
N ASP A 231 10.17 20.48 4.54
CA ASP A 231 11.58 20.32 4.88
C ASP A 231 12.11 19.05 4.20
N GLU A 232 12.80 19.26 3.08
CA GLU A 232 13.27 18.17 2.21
C GLU A 232 14.37 17.36 2.89
N PRO A 233 14.25 16.02 2.93
CA PRO A 233 15.31 15.16 3.44
C PRO A 233 16.53 15.17 2.51
N LYS A 234 17.67 14.72 3.04
CA LYS A 234 18.93 14.65 2.26
C LYS A 234 18.79 13.76 1.03
N ALA A 235 18.20 12.58 1.19
CA ALA A 235 17.89 11.68 0.08
C ALA A 235 16.41 11.81 -0.32
N PRO A 236 16.11 11.89 -1.63
CA PRO A 236 14.73 12.01 -2.11
C PRO A 236 13.92 10.74 -1.83
N VAL A 237 12.66 10.92 -1.44
CA VAL A 237 11.69 9.83 -1.26
C VAL A 237 10.85 9.67 -2.53
N HIS A 238 10.83 8.45 -3.07
CA HIS A 238 10.13 8.14 -4.31
C HIS A 238 8.95 7.20 -4.10
N GLN A 239 7.92 7.35 -4.93
CA GLN A 239 6.87 6.36 -5.15
C GLN A 239 7.12 5.72 -6.52
N LEU A 240 7.26 4.41 -6.54
CA LEU A 240 7.48 3.56 -7.70
C LEU A 240 6.27 2.66 -7.86
N THR A 241 5.40 3.00 -8.79
CA THR A 241 4.16 2.25 -9.02
C THR A 241 4.25 1.53 -10.35
N CYS A 242 4.04 0.21 -10.32
CA CYS A 242 4.03 -0.63 -11.52
C CYS A 242 3.01 -1.76 -11.36
N SER A 243 1.83 -1.59 -11.95
CA SER A 243 0.77 -2.61 -11.96
C SER A 243 1.14 -3.83 -12.83
N PRO A 244 0.54 -5.01 -12.57
CA PRO A 244 1.00 -6.30 -13.11
C PRO A 244 0.90 -6.46 -14.64
N ILE A 245 1.51 -7.54 -15.11
CA ILE A 245 1.54 -7.98 -16.51
C ILE A 245 0.13 -8.41 -16.95
N HIS A 246 -0.17 -8.25 -18.24
CA HIS A 246 -1.49 -8.37 -18.86
C HIS A 246 -2.45 -7.19 -18.60
N ASN A 247 -1.89 -6.01 -18.32
CA ASN A 247 -2.68 -4.83 -18.06
C ASN A 247 -3.25 -4.20 -19.35
N THR A 248 -4.56 -4.33 -19.55
CA THR A 248 -5.30 -3.72 -20.67
C THR A 248 -6.27 -2.65 -20.19
N VAL A 249 -5.82 -1.39 -20.24
CA VAL A 249 -6.68 -0.23 -19.93
C VAL A 249 -7.43 0.25 -21.18
N PRO A 250 -8.77 0.34 -21.15
CA PRO A 250 -9.57 0.94 -22.22
C PRO A 250 -9.13 2.37 -22.54
N TRP A 251 -9.23 2.78 -23.81
CA TRP A 251 -8.68 4.07 -24.26
C TRP A 251 -9.25 5.29 -23.49
N TYR A 252 -10.53 5.25 -23.13
CA TYR A 252 -11.18 6.34 -22.39
C TYR A 252 -10.66 6.44 -20.95
N MET A 253 -10.39 5.32 -20.28
CA MET A 253 -9.79 5.32 -18.94
C MET A 253 -8.37 5.89 -18.97
N ARG A 254 -7.61 5.68 -20.06
CA ARG A 254 -6.28 6.32 -20.21
C ARG A 254 -6.36 7.84 -20.19
N LEU A 255 -7.44 8.42 -20.73
CA LEU A 255 -7.67 9.87 -20.67
C LEU A 255 -7.95 10.32 -19.24
N VAL A 256 -8.79 9.59 -18.50
CA VAL A 256 -9.08 9.85 -17.08
C VAL A 256 -7.79 9.79 -16.25
N PHE A 257 -7.00 8.73 -16.40
CA PHE A 257 -5.73 8.59 -15.69
C PHE A 257 -4.78 9.73 -16.01
N ARG A 258 -4.64 10.13 -17.29
CA ARG A 258 -3.81 11.29 -17.68
C ARG A 258 -4.32 12.60 -17.07
N ALA A 259 -5.63 12.81 -17.02
CA ALA A 259 -6.24 14.00 -16.44
C ALA A 259 -5.98 14.12 -14.93
N GLY A 260 -5.86 12.99 -14.22
CA GLY A 260 -5.48 12.96 -12.79
C GLY A 260 -4.14 13.66 -12.50
N TRP A 261 -3.24 13.71 -13.48
CA TRP A 261 -1.92 14.35 -13.38
C TRP A 261 -1.91 15.83 -13.78
N TRP A 262 -3.06 16.42 -14.12
CA TRP A 262 -3.14 17.81 -14.53
C TRP A 262 -3.14 18.77 -13.34
N ALA A 263 -2.48 19.92 -13.52
CA ALA A 263 -2.38 20.94 -12.48
C ALA A 263 -3.72 21.63 -12.12
N PRO A 264 -4.64 21.97 -13.06
CA PRO A 264 -5.87 22.66 -12.70
C PRO A 264 -6.80 21.85 -11.76
N PRO A 265 -7.12 20.56 -12.03
CA PRO A 265 -7.88 19.74 -11.08
C PRO A 265 -7.20 19.62 -9.71
N ALA A 266 -5.87 19.51 -9.68
CA ALA A 266 -5.12 19.46 -8.43
C ALA A 266 -5.26 20.76 -7.61
N LYS A 267 -5.24 21.93 -8.26
CA LYS A 267 -5.45 23.24 -7.59
C LYS A 267 -6.86 23.37 -7.01
N VAL A 268 -7.88 22.99 -7.78
CA VAL A 268 -9.30 23.07 -7.35
C VAL A 268 -9.55 22.15 -6.15
N THR A 269 -9.13 20.89 -6.25
CA THR A 269 -9.30 19.91 -5.17
C THR A 269 -8.48 20.28 -3.93
N ARG A 270 -7.26 20.83 -4.10
CA ARG A 270 -6.46 21.34 -2.98
C ARG A 270 -7.18 22.47 -2.25
N TRP A 271 -7.67 23.47 -2.98
CA TRP A 271 -8.43 24.57 -2.41
C TRP A 271 -9.65 24.06 -1.63
N TRP A 272 -10.37 23.08 -2.19
CA TRP A 272 -11.55 22.50 -1.54
C TRP A 272 -11.18 21.73 -0.26
N ALA A 273 -10.12 20.92 -0.30
CA ALA A 273 -9.58 20.21 0.86
C ALA A 273 -9.17 21.17 1.98
N ARG A 274 -8.42 22.23 1.67
CA ARG A 274 -8.03 23.27 2.65
C ARG A 274 -9.24 23.96 3.27
N ARG A 275 -10.27 24.28 2.47
CA ARG A 275 -11.53 24.85 2.99
C ARG A 275 -12.29 23.90 3.93
N ARG A 276 -12.03 22.60 3.87
CA ARG A 276 -12.59 21.59 4.76
C ARG A 276 -11.65 21.24 5.92
N GLY A 277 -10.57 22.00 6.13
CA GLY A 277 -9.62 21.81 7.21
C GLY A 277 -8.67 20.63 7.01
N ILE A 278 -8.54 20.12 5.79
CA ILE A 278 -7.60 19.05 5.46
C ILE A 278 -6.26 19.72 5.11
N ASP A 279 -5.21 19.35 5.84
CA ASP A 279 -3.84 19.76 5.49
C ASP A 279 -3.46 19.09 4.16
N THR A 280 -2.97 19.88 3.22
CA THR A 280 -2.54 19.41 1.89
C THR A 280 -1.08 19.72 1.62
N ASP A 281 -0.40 20.35 2.59
CA ASP A 281 0.95 20.89 2.43
C ASP A 281 2.00 20.02 3.14
N ALA A 282 1.58 19.01 3.90
CA ALA A 282 2.50 18.06 4.51
C ALA A 282 3.37 17.35 3.45
N ILE A 283 2.75 16.90 2.34
CA ILE A 283 3.40 16.11 1.29
C ILE A 283 2.74 16.41 -0.05
N ASP A 284 3.49 16.98 -0.98
CA ASP A 284 3.07 17.20 -2.36
C ASP A 284 3.71 16.17 -3.29
N LEU A 285 3.02 15.85 -4.39
CA LEU A 285 3.51 14.94 -5.40
C LEU A 285 4.18 15.72 -6.54
N GLN A 286 5.43 15.39 -6.84
CA GLN A 286 6.04 15.73 -8.13
C GLN A 286 6.09 14.50 -9.04
N ARG A 287 5.47 14.59 -10.21
CA ARG A 287 5.56 13.56 -11.24
C ARG A 287 6.95 13.57 -11.87
N VAL A 288 7.66 12.45 -11.79
CA VAL A 288 8.94 12.22 -12.47
C VAL A 288 8.70 11.58 -13.83
N SER A 289 7.82 10.57 -13.89
CA SER A 289 7.48 9.89 -15.14
C SER A 289 6.11 9.23 -15.09
N GLY A 290 5.48 9.05 -16.26
CA GLY A 290 4.17 8.42 -16.41
C GLY A 290 3.00 9.41 -16.60
N PRO A 291 1.75 8.91 -16.61
CA PRO A 291 1.38 7.51 -16.52
C PRO A 291 1.80 6.73 -17.78
N HIS A 292 2.35 5.54 -17.59
CA HIS A 292 2.71 4.58 -18.63
C HIS A 292 1.68 3.46 -18.67
N PHE A 293 1.25 3.07 -19.87
CA PHE A 293 0.22 2.05 -20.06
C PHE A 293 0.76 0.84 -20.81
N GLY A 294 0.16 -0.32 -20.55
CA GLY A 294 0.58 -1.61 -21.11
C GLY A 294 1.48 -2.39 -20.14
N ASN A 295 1.94 -3.54 -20.61
CA ASN A 295 2.77 -4.44 -19.81
C ASN A 295 4.13 -3.81 -19.55
N ALA A 296 4.48 -3.69 -18.28
CA ALA A 296 5.75 -3.12 -17.87
C ALA A 296 6.37 -3.90 -16.71
N LEU A 297 7.69 -3.83 -16.62
CA LEU A 297 8.48 -4.26 -15.49
C LEU A 297 9.22 -3.04 -14.96
N MET A 298 9.18 -2.82 -13.65
CA MET A 298 10.01 -1.81 -13.00
C MET A 298 11.05 -2.49 -12.12
N THR A 299 12.32 -2.20 -12.39
CA THR A 299 13.45 -2.78 -11.67
C THR A 299 14.16 -1.68 -10.88
N VAL A 300 14.36 -1.91 -9.57
CA VAL A 300 15.24 -1.07 -8.75
C VAL A 300 16.64 -1.69 -8.75
N LYS A 301 17.62 -0.92 -9.22
CA LYS A 301 19.03 -1.31 -9.27
C LYS A 301 19.80 -0.53 -8.23
N VAL A 302 20.59 -1.23 -7.41
CA VAL A 302 21.43 -0.65 -6.36
C VAL A 302 22.89 -1.00 -6.62
N SER A 303 23.78 -0.02 -6.48
CA SER A 303 25.24 -0.19 -6.52
C SER A 303 25.90 0.73 -5.51
N GLY A 304 26.49 0.16 -4.46
CA GLY A 304 27.00 0.92 -3.32
C GLY A 304 25.90 1.82 -2.73
N ARG A 305 26.18 3.12 -2.64
CA ARG A 305 25.22 4.15 -2.17
C ARG A 305 24.41 4.82 -3.28
N GLN A 306 24.40 4.26 -4.49
CA GLN A 306 23.59 4.75 -5.61
C GLN A 306 22.45 3.79 -5.92
N ALA A 307 21.29 4.35 -6.25
CA ALA A 307 20.10 3.59 -6.65
C ALA A 307 19.40 4.23 -7.86
N TRP A 308 18.81 3.39 -8.72
CA TRP A 308 18.04 3.79 -9.89
C TRP A 308 16.77 2.95 -10.02
N ALA A 309 15.70 3.55 -10.52
CA ALA A 309 14.55 2.84 -11.05
C ALA A 309 14.64 2.79 -12.59
N GLU A 310 14.37 1.63 -13.17
CA GLU A 310 14.30 1.41 -14.60
C GLU A 310 12.94 0.82 -14.94
N LEU A 311 12.20 1.47 -15.84
CA LEU A 311 10.93 0.97 -16.36
C LEU A 311 11.14 0.45 -17.77
N GLU A 312 10.78 -0.81 -17.97
CA GLU A 312 10.84 -1.50 -19.25
C GLU A 312 9.42 -1.87 -19.67
N GLN A 313 9.06 -1.57 -20.92
CA GLN A 313 7.76 -1.94 -21.48
C GLN A 313 7.91 -3.05 -22.51
N SER A 314 6.94 -3.97 -22.52
CA SER A 314 6.88 -5.03 -23.53
C SER A 314 6.49 -4.45 -24.89
N THR A 315 7.25 -4.82 -25.91
CA THR A 315 7.00 -4.51 -27.32
C THR A 315 7.07 -5.80 -28.14
N ARG A 316 6.69 -5.73 -29.42
CA ARG A 316 6.83 -6.89 -30.35
C ARG A 316 8.29 -7.37 -30.49
N ALA A 317 9.26 -6.51 -30.22
CA ALA A 317 10.69 -6.81 -30.32
C ALA A 317 11.34 -7.19 -28.97
N GLY A 318 10.56 -7.33 -27.89
CA GLY A 318 11.05 -7.58 -26.53
C GLY A 318 10.85 -6.40 -25.59
N LEU A 319 11.56 -6.41 -24.46
CA LEU A 319 11.53 -5.33 -23.47
C LEU A 319 12.32 -4.11 -23.97
N ARG A 320 11.71 -2.93 -23.85
CA ARG A 320 12.36 -1.65 -24.14
C ARG A 320 12.32 -0.77 -22.91
N THR A 321 13.49 -0.29 -22.48
CA THR A 321 13.58 0.73 -21.43
C THR A 321 12.89 2.02 -21.90
N THR A 322 11.87 2.47 -21.17
CA THR A 322 11.14 3.70 -21.46
C THR A 322 11.47 4.82 -20.48
N MET A 323 12.01 4.48 -19.31
CA MET A 323 12.43 5.45 -18.31
C MET A 323 13.55 4.88 -17.44
N ARG A 324 14.51 5.74 -17.10
CA ARG A 324 15.48 5.51 -16.03
C ARG A 324 15.54 6.75 -15.16
N ALA A 325 15.40 6.60 -13.84
CA ALA A 325 15.42 7.70 -12.89
C ALA A 325 16.36 7.39 -11.72
N PRO A 326 17.25 8.33 -11.33
CA PRO A 326 18.02 8.18 -10.10
C PRO A 326 17.09 8.29 -8.88
N LEU A 327 17.32 7.44 -7.88
CA LEU A 327 16.59 7.45 -6.60
C LEU A 327 17.42 8.06 -5.45
N HIS A 328 18.66 8.42 -5.71
CA HIS A 328 19.59 9.03 -4.77
C HIS A 328 19.72 10.53 -5.02
N ALA A 329 20.28 11.26 -4.05
CA ALA A 329 20.68 12.64 -4.26
C ALA A 329 21.86 12.72 -5.24
N THR A 330 21.75 13.60 -6.24
CA THR A 330 22.81 13.87 -7.22
C THR A 330 23.82 14.87 -6.72
#